data_AF-A0A160TYB8-F1
#
_entry.id   AF-A0A160TYB8-F1
#
_cell.length_a   1.000
_cell.length_b   1.000
_cell.length_c   1.000
_cell.angle_alpha   90.00
_cell.angle_beta   90.00
_cell.angle_gamma   90.00
#
_symmetry.space_group_name_H-M   'P 1'
#
loop_
_entity.id
_entity.type
_entity.pdbx_description
1 polymer ?
#
loop_
_entity_poly.entity_id
_entity_poly.type
_entity_poly.pdbx_seq_one_letter_code
_entity_poly.pdbx_strand_id
1 'polypeptide(L)' 'MSFELDPEGADMAELRAVVMRGSRPLTETWLYRWSTK' A
#
# COMPACT_ATOMS: atom_id res chain seq x y z
N MET A 1 10.39 -2.91 -4.98
CA MET A 1 8.95 -2.98 -5.26
C MET A 1 8.52 -1.60 -5.72
N SER A 2 7.79 -1.52 -6.83
CA SER A 2 7.16 -0.29 -7.32
C SER A 2 5.68 -0.55 -7.53
N PHE A 3 4.86 0.47 -7.32
CA PHE A 3 3.43 0.45 -7.63
C PHE A 3 3.02 1.82 -8.17
N GLU A 4 1.94 1.85 -8.91
CA GLU A 4 1.26 3.07 -9.36
C GLU A 4 -0.20 2.97 -8.89
N LEU A 5 -0.80 4.10 -8.55
CA LEU A 5 -2.18 4.20 -8.10
C LEU A 5 -2.90 5.25 -8.95
N ASP A 6 -3.94 4.82 -9.64
CA ASP A 6 -5.00 5.69 -10.13
C ASP A 6 -6.23 5.49 -9.22
N PRO A 7 -6.55 6.45 -8.34
CA PRO A 7 -7.66 6.31 -7.41
C PRO A 7 -9.03 6.53 -8.05
N GLU A 8 -9.13 6.87 -9.35
CA GLU A 8 -10.39 7.08 -10.07
C GLU A 8 -11.41 7.98 -9.33
N GLY A 9 -10.92 9.03 -8.67
CA GLY A 9 -11.75 9.97 -7.92
C GLY A 9 -12.19 9.50 -6.53
N ALA A 10 -11.61 8.41 -6.00
CA ALA A 10 -11.88 7.98 -4.63
C ALA A 10 -11.41 9.05 -3.61
N ASP A 11 -12.29 9.37 -2.65
CA ASP A 11 -12.00 10.31 -1.56
C ASP A 11 -10.85 9.81 -0.64
N MET A 12 -10.69 8.48 -0.56
CA MET A 12 -9.63 7.84 0.20
C MET A 12 -9.17 6.54 -0.47
N ALA A 13 -7.86 6.32 -0.47
CA ALA A 13 -7.24 5.08 -0.87
C ALA A 13 -6.15 4.67 0.15
N GLU A 14 -5.95 3.37 0.34
CA GLU A 14 -4.95 2.82 1.25
C GLU A 14 -4.18 1.67 0.60
N LEU A 15 -2.84 1.73 0.67
CA LEU A 15 -1.95 0.62 0.31
C LEU A 15 -1.30 0.07 1.58
N ARG A 16 -1.44 -1.24 1.77
CA ARG A 16 -0.65 -2.02 2.72
C ARG A 16 0.31 -2.92 1.97
N ALA A 17 1.59 -2.80 2.28
CA ALA A 17 2.61 -3.61 1.65
C ALA A 17 3.54 -4.26 2.68
N VAL A 18 3.85 -5.54 2.46
CA VAL A 18 4.85 -6.30 3.20
C VAL A 18 5.56 -7.24 2.24
N VAL A 19 6.87 -7.36 2.36
CA VAL A 19 7.63 -8.34 1.59
C VAL A 19 7.61 -9.68 2.33
N MET A 20 7.15 -10.73 1.66
CA MET A 20 7.03 -12.08 2.23
C MET A 20 8.07 -13.03 1.62
N ARG A 21 8.57 -13.97 2.44
CA ARG A 21 9.24 -15.19 1.99
C ARG A 21 8.43 -16.39 2.43
N GLY A 22 7.64 -16.95 1.51
CA GLY A 22 6.60 -17.92 1.87
C GLY A 22 5.61 -17.27 2.85
N SER A 23 5.48 -17.85 4.04
CA SER A 23 4.63 -17.31 5.12
C SER A 23 5.35 -16.38 6.10
N ARG A 24 6.66 -16.12 5.92
CA ARG A 24 7.44 -15.25 6.82
C ARG A 24 7.54 -13.81 6.30
N PRO A 25 7.14 -12.79 7.07
CA PRO A 25 7.41 -11.40 6.71
C PRO A 25 8.90 -11.07 6.84
N LEU A 26 9.44 -10.38 5.84
CA LEU A 26 10.83 -9.90 5.82
C LEU A 26 10.95 -8.42 6.18
N THR A 27 9.85 -7.69 6.07
CA THR A 27 9.76 -6.26 6.40
C THR A 27 8.61 -6.05 7.37
N GLU A 28 8.55 -4.87 7.98
CA GLU A 28 7.32 -4.36 8.55
C GLU A 28 6.25 -4.15 7.47
N THR A 29 5.01 -3.89 7.91
CA THR A 29 3.93 -3.48 7.01
C THR A 29 4.03 -1.97 6.78
N TRP A 30 4.27 -1.58 5.54
CA TRP A 30 4.15 -0.18 5.12
C TRP A 30 2.69 0.15 4.84
N LEU A 31 2.25 1.30 5.37
CA LEU A 31 0.89 1.82 5.23
C LEU A 31 0.96 3.18 4.56
N TYR A 32 0.43 3.28 3.34
CA TYR A 32 0.30 4.54 2.62
C TYR A 32 -1.18 4.88 2.49
N ARG A 33 -1.53 6.12 2.80
CA ARG A 33 -2.89 6.64 2.65
C ARG A 33 -2.86 7.88 1.78
N TRP A 34 -3.81 7.93 0.86
CA TRP A 34 -4.12 9.10 0.07
C TRP A 34 -5.53 9.51 0.44
N SER A 35 -5.70 10.78 0.73
CA SER A 35 -7.00 11.40 0.90
C SER A 35 -7.02 12.67 0.07
N THR A 36 -8.19 13.02 -0.46
CA THR A 36 -8.41 14.38 -0.92
C THR A 36 -8.30 15.32 0.29
N LYS A 37 -7.77 16.53 0.08
CA LYS A 37 -7.71 17.57 1.13
C LYS A 37 -9.07 18.22 1.34
#